data_AF-A0A434RRM8-F1
#
_entry.id   AF-A0A434RRM8-F1
#
_cell.length_a   1.000
_cell.length_b   1.000
_cell.length_c   1.000
_cell.angle_alpha   90.00
_cell.angle_beta   90.00
_cell.angle_gamma   90.00
#
_symmetry.space_group_name_H-M   'P 1'
#
loop_
_entity.id
_entity.type
_entity.pdbx_description
1 polymer ?
#
loop_
_entity_poly.entity_id
_entity_poly.type
_entity_poly.pdbx_seq_one_letter_code
_entity_poly.pdbx_strand_id
1 'polypeptide(L)'
;MFRLEVRSSTPAWFNLALPLLAIAVALVLCSGLIAVAGAGVIEAYGVMLSASLGDSYAITETLVRAAPMIFTGLAVAIAFRAKFWNIGAEGQLLAGAVASCAVGAIPMPGPLAILLMALAGAAASAISRMASGPG
;
A
#
# COMPACT_ATOMS: atom_id res chain seq x y z
N MET A 1 23.38 -34.54 -4.11
CA MET A 1 22.08 -34.41 -3.41
C MET A 1 22.05 -33.04 -2.77
N PHE A 2 21.57 -32.01 -3.49
CA PHE A 2 21.52 -30.64 -2.99
C PHE A 2 20.33 -30.51 -2.04
N ARG A 3 20.60 -30.33 -0.74
CA ARG A 3 19.58 -30.13 0.29
C ARG A 3 19.33 -28.63 0.42
N LEU A 4 18.17 -28.18 -0.04
CA LEU A 4 17.70 -26.80 0.17
C LEU A 4 17.34 -26.64 1.65
N GLU A 5 18.25 -26.02 2.41
CA GLU A 5 18.04 -25.67 3.82
C GLU A 5 17.39 -24.28 3.91
N VAL A 6 16.32 -24.16 4.70
CA VAL A 6 15.67 -22.87 4.94
C VAL A 6 16.66 -21.99 5.70
N ARG A 7 17.09 -20.89 5.09
CA ARG A 7 18.10 -19.98 5.65
C ARG A 7 17.54 -19.36 6.95
N SER A 8 18.09 -19.78 8.09
CA SER A 8 17.60 -19.44 9.44
C SER A 8 17.99 -18.04 9.93
N SER A 9 18.93 -17.37 9.25
CA SER A 9 19.40 -16.02 9.59
C SER A 9 19.59 -15.21 8.31
N THR A 10 18.69 -14.25 8.06
CA THR A 10 18.96 -13.18 7.10
C THR A 10 19.71 -12.06 7.83
N PRO A 11 20.91 -11.68 7.36
CA PRO A 11 21.62 -10.57 7.98
C PRO A 11 20.84 -9.27 7.76
N ALA A 12 20.81 -8.39 8.75
CA ALA A 12 19.95 -7.20 8.75
C ALA A 12 20.14 -6.29 7.52
N TRP A 13 21.35 -6.22 6.98
CA TRP A 13 21.65 -5.46 5.76
C TRP A 13 20.92 -6.01 4.53
N PHE A 14 20.67 -7.32 4.46
CA PHE A 14 19.97 -7.96 3.34
C PHE A 14 18.48 -7.62 3.34
N ASN A 15 17.87 -7.51 4.53
CA ASN A 15 16.48 -7.09 4.69
C ASN A 15 16.25 -5.63 4.27
N LEU A 16 17.28 -4.78 4.28
CA LEU A 16 17.22 -3.40 3.78
C LEU A 16 17.62 -3.29 2.31
N ALA A 17 18.64 -4.04 1.89
CA ALA A 17 19.14 -4.02 0.51
C ALA A 17 18.09 -4.51 -0.50
N LEU A 18 17.28 -5.51 -0.13
CA LEU A 18 16.26 -6.07 -1.02
C LEU A 18 15.17 -5.05 -1.42
N PRO A 19 14.50 -4.34 -0.49
CA PRO A 19 13.55 -3.28 -0.84
C PRO A 19 14.20 -2.15 -1.66
N LEU A 20 15.41 -1.73 -1.31
CA LEU A 20 16.12 -0.68 -2.05
C LEU A 20 16.43 -1.09 -3.49
N LEU A 21 16.85 -2.35 -3.68
CA LEU A 21 17.07 -2.90 -5.01
C LEU A 21 15.77 -2.99 -5.81
N ALA A 22 14.66 -3.41 -5.18
CA ALA A 22 13.36 -3.44 -5.83
C ALA A 22 12.92 -2.05 -6.31
N ILE A 23 13.13 -1.01 -5.48
CA ILE A 23 12.88 0.39 -5.86
C ILE A 23 13.76 0.80 -7.05
N ALA A 24 15.06 0.50 -7.01
CA ALA A 24 15.97 0.83 -8.10
C ALA A 24 15.57 0.16 -9.42
N VAL A 25 15.23 -1.13 -9.39
CA VAL A 25 14.75 -1.85 -10.58
C VAL A 25 13.45 -1.25 -11.10
N ALA A 26 12.51 -0.91 -10.21
CA ALA A 26 11.27 -0.25 -10.61
C ALA A 26 11.53 1.10 -11.31
N LEU A 27 12.46 1.93 -10.80
CA LEU A 27 12.86 3.17 -11.45
C LEU A 27 13.54 2.95 -12.81
N VAL A 28 14.30 1.87 -12.98
CA VAL A 28 14.89 1.53 -14.29
C VAL A 28 13.82 1.06 -15.28
N LEU A 29 12.81 0.31 -14.83
CA LEU A 29 11.71 -0.10 -15.70
C LEU A 29 10.83 1.09 -16.09
N CYS A 30 10.50 1.96 -15.13
CA CYS A 30 9.71 3.17 -15.37
C CYS A 30 10.43 4.15 -16.31
N SER A 31 11.76 4.27 -16.26
CA SER A 31 12.48 5.13 -17.19
C SER A 31 12.32 4.67 -18.65
N GLY A 32 12.29 3.36 -18.89
CA GLY A 32 11.97 2.80 -20.20
C GLY A 32 10.57 3.20 -20.68
N LEU A 33 9.56 3.13 -19.82
CA LEU A 33 8.20 3.55 -20.15
C LEU A 33 8.10 5.05 -20.44
N ILE A 34 8.78 5.89 -19.63
CA ILE A 34 8.84 7.34 -19.82
C ILE A 34 9.50 7.69 -21.16
N ALA A 35 10.59 6.99 -21.50
CA ALA A 35 11.28 7.17 -22.78
C ALA A 35 10.38 6.77 -23.97
N VAL A 36 9.63 5.67 -23.86
CA VAL A 36 8.65 5.26 -24.88
C VAL A 36 7.52 6.27 -25.04
N ALA A 37 7.12 6.95 -23.96
CA ALA A 37 6.14 8.03 -23.99
C ALA A 37 6.68 9.34 -24.60
N GLY A 38 7.97 9.42 -24.94
CA GLY A 38 8.61 10.60 -25.51
C GLY A 38 8.91 11.72 -24.51
N ALA A 39 8.82 11.44 -23.20
CA ALA A 39 9.10 12.41 -22.15
C ALA A 39 10.56 12.31 -21.65
N GLY A 40 11.10 13.40 -21.13
CA GLY A 40 12.42 13.42 -20.52
C GLY A 40 12.43 12.65 -19.20
N VAL A 41 13.20 11.55 -19.12
CA VAL A 41 13.29 10.71 -17.91
C VAL A 41 13.73 11.50 -16.68
N ILE A 42 14.76 12.35 -16.85
CA ILE A 42 15.32 13.15 -15.76
C ILE A 42 14.30 14.19 -15.29
N GLU A 43 13.60 14.85 -16.21
CA GLU A 43 12.54 15.81 -15.89
C GLU A 43 11.37 15.13 -15.18
N ALA A 44 10.93 13.97 -15.65
CA ALA A 44 9.86 13.20 -15.03
C ALA A 44 10.20 12.82 -13.58
N TYR A 45 11.44 12.38 -13.31
CA TYR A 45 11.87 12.11 -11.94
C TYR A 45 12.10 13.38 -11.11
N GLY A 46 12.53 14.48 -11.72
CA GLY A 46 12.59 15.79 -11.05
C GLY A 46 11.20 16.25 -10.60
N VAL A 47 10.20 16.15 -11.46
CA VAL A 47 8.79 16.44 -11.15
C VAL A 47 8.29 15.51 -10.05
N MET A 48 8.50 14.19 -10.17
CA MET A 48 8.11 13.22 -9.15
C MET A 48 8.70 13.56 -7.77
N LEU A 49 10.00 13.86 -7.70
CA LEU A 49 10.66 14.23 -6.45
C LEU A 49 10.12 15.54 -5.87
N SER A 50 9.92 16.56 -6.70
CA SER A 50 9.34 17.84 -6.25
C SER A 50 7.89 17.70 -5.79
N ALA A 51 7.09 16.87 -6.45
CA ALA A 51 5.70 16.61 -6.09
C ALA A 51 5.57 15.80 -4.80
N SER A 52 6.55 14.98 -4.45
CA SER A 52 6.53 14.16 -3.21
C SER A 52 7.28 14.80 -2.04
N LEU A 53 8.37 15.53 -2.28
CA LEU A 53 9.30 16.01 -1.25
C LEU A 53 9.63 17.51 -1.36
N GLY A 54 9.05 18.24 -2.32
CA GLY A 54 9.46 19.60 -2.63
C GLY A 54 9.11 20.65 -1.57
N ASP A 55 8.02 20.45 -0.81
CA ASP A 55 7.61 21.34 0.28
C ASP A 55 6.88 20.55 1.39
N SER A 56 6.64 21.19 2.53
CA SER A 56 5.93 20.66 3.70
C SER A 56 4.55 20.08 3.33
N TYR A 57 3.83 20.73 2.41
CA TYR A 57 2.56 20.23 1.91
C TYR A 57 2.73 18.91 1.13
N ALA A 58 3.68 18.86 0.19
CA ALA A 58 3.98 17.68 -0.62
C ALA A 58 4.38 16.48 0.26
N ILE A 59 5.19 16.72 1.29
CA ILE A 59 5.59 15.69 2.26
C ILE A 59 4.36 15.20 3.03
N THR A 60 3.49 16.12 3.48
CA THR A 60 2.27 15.77 4.22
C THR A 60 1.31 14.97 3.34
N GLU A 61 1.09 15.38 2.10
CA GLU A 61 0.26 14.65 1.13
C GLU A 61 0.82 13.25 0.87
N THR A 62 2.14 13.12 0.72
CA THR A 62 2.83 11.84 0.56
C THR A 62 2.61 10.95 1.77
N LEU A 63 2.75 11.48 3.00
CA LEU A 63 2.52 10.73 4.23
C LEU A 63 1.05 10.32 4.39
N VAL A 64 0.10 11.20 4.07
CA VAL A 64 -1.34 10.92 4.11
C VAL A 64 -1.70 9.78 3.15
N ARG A 65 -1.09 9.73 1.96
CA ARG A 65 -1.29 8.62 1.00
C ARG A 65 -0.54 7.36 1.40
N ALA A 66 0.66 7.47 1.97
CA ALA A 66 1.47 6.33 2.36
C ALA A 66 0.94 5.62 3.61
N ALA A 67 0.37 6.35 4.57
CA ALA A 67 -0.14 5.80 5.82
C ALA A 67 -1.07 4.59 5.62
N PRO A 68 -2.17 4.66 4.82
CA PRO A 68 -3.05 3.52 4.61
C PRO A 68 -2.35 2.34 3.92
N MET A 69 -1.41 2.59 3.00
CA MET A 69 -0.63 1.53 2.35
C MET A 69 0.30 0.82 3.33
N ILE A 70 0.97 1.57 4.21
CA ILE A 70 1.84 1.01 5.27
C ILE A 70 1.01 0.14 6.22
N PHE A 71 -0.15 0.62 6.69
CA PHE A 71 -1.02 -0.17 7.56
C PHE A 71 -1.57 -1.41 6.87
N THR A 72 -1.90 -1.32 5.58
CA THR A 72 -2.35 -2.48 4.79
C THR A 72 -1.24 -3.52 4.67
N GLY A 73 -0.01 -3.10 4.35
CA GLY A 73 1.15 -3.99 4.31
C GLY A 73 1.42 -4.65 5.67
N LEU A 74 1.28 -3.91 6.76
CA LEU A 74 1.41 -4.43 8.12
C LEU A 74 0.32 -5.47 8.45
N ALA A 75 -0.94 -5.20 8.09
CA ALA A 75 -2.04 -6.15 8.27
C ALA A 75 -1.81 -7.45 7.49
N VAL A 76 -1.33 -7.35 6.24
CA VAL A 76 -0.96 -8.51 5.42
C VAL A 76 0.23 -9.28 6.03
N ALA A 77 1.25 -8.59 6.55
CA ALA A 77 2.38 -9.23 7.21
C ALA A 77 1.93 -10.06 8.44
N ILE A 78 0.97 -9.55 9.22
CA ILE A 78 0.35 -10.29 10.33
C ILE A 78 -0.44 -11.50 9.82
N ALA A 79 -1.23 -11.34 8.75
CA ALA A 79 -1.98 -12.45 8.15
C ALA A 79 -1.06 -13.58 7.63
N PHE A 80 0.05 -13.23 6.98
CA PHE A 80 1.03 -14.23 6.53
C PHE A 80 1.70 -14.97 7.69
N ARG A 81 1.95 -14.32 8.83
CA ARG A 81 2.43 -15.00 10.04
C ARG A 81 1.41 -16.02 10.57
N ALA A 82 0.12 -15.74 10.42
CA ALA A 82 -0.96 -16.67 10.73
C ALA A 82 -1.20 -17.74 9.64
N LYS A 83 -0.34 -17.80 8.60
CA LYS A 83 -0.47 -18.66 7.41
C LYS A 83 -1.75 -18.43 6.60
N PHE A 84 -2.36 -17.26 6.76
CA PHE A 84 -3.46 -16.83 5.90
C PHE A 84 -2.92 -16.13 4.67
N TRP A 85 -3.31 -16.62 3.50
CA TRP A 85 -2.96 -16.00 2.24
C TRP A 85 -3.96 -14.86 1.95
N ASN A 86 -3.48 -13.63 1.76
CA ASN A 86 -4.32 -12.46 1.43
C ASN A 86 -3.78 -11.74 0.20
N ILE A 87 -4.31 -12.07 -0.99
CA ILE A 87 -3.91 -11.46 -2.28
C ILE A 87 -4.68 -10.16 -2.55
N GLY A 88 -5.83 -9.94 -1.91
CA GLY A 88 -6.77 -8.86 -2.22
C GLY A 88 -6.78 -7.70 -1.24
N ALA A 89 -5.70 -7.48 -0.47
CA ALA A 89 -5.70 -6.50 0.61
C ALA A 89 -5.91 -5.06 0.13
N GLU A 90 -5.37 -4.68 -1.03
CA GLU A 90 -5.60 -3.37 -1.64
C GLU A 90 -7.08 -3.18 -2.03
N GLY A 91 -7.72 -4.21 -2.57
CA GLY A 91 -9.15 -4.20 -2.87
C GLY A 91 -10.02 -4.07 -1.61
N GLN A 92 -9.63 -4.74 -0.51
CA GLN A 92 -10.29 -4.61 0.79
C GLN A 92 -10.16 -3.19 1.34
N LEU A 93 -8.97 -2.59 1.26
CA LEU A 93 -8.74 -1.19 1.65
C LEU A 93 -9.66 -0.24 0.86
N LEU A 94 -9.72 -0.39 -0.46
CA LEU A 94 -10.55 0.46 -1.32
C LEU A 94 -12.05 0.26 -1.04
N ALA A 95 -12.52 -0.99 -0.92
CA ALA A 95 -13.92 -1.29 -0.59
C ALA A 95 -14.32 -0.69 0.76
N GLY A 96 -13.45 -0.82 1.77
CA GLY A 96 -13.63 -0.20 3.08
C GLY A 96 -13.68 1.32 3.00
N ALA A 97 -12.74 1.94 2.29
CA ALA A 97 -12.67 3.40 2.12
C ALA A 97 -13.93 3.97 1.45
N VAL A 98 -14.44 3.31 0.41
CA VAL A 98 -15.67 3.73 -0.29
C VAL A 98 -16.88 3.65 0.65
N ALA A 99 -17.03 2.55 1.40
CA ALA A 99 -18.13 2.40 2.36
C ALA A 99 -18.05 3.42 3.50
N SER A 100 -16.86 3.67 4.05
CA SER A 100 -16.63 4.71 5.05
C SER A 100 -16.96 6.10 4.51
N CYS A 101 -16.57 6.43 3.28
CA CYS A 101 -16.91 7.72 2.66
C CYS A 101 -18.42 7.87 2.44
N ALA A 102 -19.11 6.82 1.99
CA ALA A 102 -20.55 6.83 1.79
C ALA A 102 -21.31 7.12 3.09
N VAL A 103 -20.88 6.51 4.21
CA VAL A 103 -21.46 6.78 5.53
C VAL A 103 -21.07 8.17 6.06
N GLY A 104 -19.82 8.58 5.86
CA GLY A 104 -19.32 9.90 6.28
C GLY A 104 -19.96 11.09 5.55
N ALA A 105 -20.57 10.86 4.39
CA ALA A 105 -21.32 11.88 3.65
C ALA A 105 -22.67 12.23 4.31
N ILE A 106 -23.17 11.39 5.23
CA ILE A 106 -24.43 11.64 5.93
C ILE A 106 -24.16 12.58 7.12
N PRO A 107 -24.84 13.74 7.21
CA PRO A 107 -24.61 14.69 8.30
C PRO A 107 -25.03 14.08 9.64
N MET A 108 -24.07 13.96 10.56
CA MET A 108 -24.28 13.43 11.90
C MET A 108 -23.21 13.97 12.88
N PRO A 109 -23.38 13.81 14.21
CA PRO A 109 -22.38 14.23 15.18
C PRO A 109 -21.03 13.55 14.97
N GLY A 110 -19.92 14.29 15.06
CA GLY A 110 -18.57 13.82 14.74
C GLY A 110 -18.18 12.46 15.34
N PRO A 111 -18.37 12.21 16.65
CA PRO A 111 -18.04 10.91 17.24
C PRO A 111 -18.85 9.75 16.66
N LEU A 112 -20.14 9.99 16.36
CA LEU A 112 -21.01 8.98 15.76
C LEU A 112 -20.62 8.71 14.31
N ALA A 113 -20.25 9.75 13.55
CA ALA A 113 -19.73 9.62 12.20
C ALA A 113 -18.49 8.71 12.17
N ILE A 114 -17.50 9.00 13.00
CA ILE A 114 -16.25 8.22 13.05
C ILE A 114 -16.53 6.75 13.36
N LEU A 115 -17.39 6.47 14.35
CA LEU A 115 -17.75 5.11 14.73
C LEU A 115 -18.44 4.37 13.57
N LEU A 116 -19.46 4.98 12.96
CA LEU A 116 -20.22 4.36 11.87
C LEU A 116 -19.38 4.19 10.60
N MET A 117 -18.50 5.15 10.28
CA MET A 117 -17.54 5.05 9.19
C MET A 117 -16.59 3.86 9.39
N ALA A 118 -16.07 3.67 10.61
CA ALA A 118 -15.19 2.56 10.94
C ALA A 118 -15.90 1.21 10.81
N LEU A 119 -17.13 1.10 11.34
CA LEU A 119 -17.94 -0.12 11.25
C LEU A 119 -18.30 -0.46 9.79
N ALA A 120 -18.73 0.53 9.01
CA ALA A 120 -19.07 0.34 7.60
C ALA A 120 -17.85 -0.08 6.77
N GLY A 121 -16.70 0.57 7.00
CA GLY A 121 -15.44 0.21 6.34
C GLY A 121 -14.99 -1.21 6.68
N ALA A 122 -15.07 -1.59 7.95
CA ALA A 122 -14.75 -2.94 8.41
C ALA A 122 -15.68 -4.00 7.79
N ALA A 123 -16.99 -3.74 7.76
CA ALA A 123 -17.97 -4.63 7.17
C ALA A 123 -17.75 -4.81 5.66
N ALA A 124 -17.55 -3.72 4.91
CA ALA A 124 -17.30 -3.78 3.47
C ALA A 124 -15.99 -4.53 3.14
N SER A 125 -14.94 -4.29 3.92
CA SER A 125 -13.66 -5.01 3.78
C SER A 125 -13.83 -6.51 4.01
N ALA A 126 -14.60 -6.89 5.03
CA ALA A 126 -14.89 -8.29 5.35
C ALA A 126 -15.72 -8.97 4.24
N ILE A 127 -16.75 -8.29 3.73
CA ILE A 127 -17.58 -8.78 2.63
C ILE A 127 -16.72 -8.99 1.37
N SER A 128 -15.85 -8.02 1.04
CA SER A 128 -14.94 -8.14 -0.10
C SER A 128 -14.01 -9.34 0.04
N ARG A 129 -13.54 -9.66 1.25
CA ARG A 129 -12.76 -10.89 1.49
C ARG A 129 -13.58 -12.15 1.26
N MET A 130 -14.83 -12.19 1.73
CA MET A 130 -15.70 -13.35 1.57
C MET A 130 -16.02 -13.61 0.09
N ALA A 131 -16.18 -12.56 -0.72
CA ALA A 131 -16.41 -12.66 -2.16
C ALA A 131 -15.21 -13.21 -2.95
N SER A 132 -13.98 -13.09 -2.41
CA SER A 132 -12.75 -13.57 -3.08
C SER A 132 -12.51 -15.09 -2.99
N GLY A 133 -13.41 -15.83 -2.34
CA GLY A 133 -13.34 -17.29 -2.19
C GLY A 133 -12.37 -17.77 -1.10
N PRO A 134 -12.46 -19.05 -0.68
CA PRO A 134 -11.52 -19.63 0.28
C PRO A 134 -10.19 -19.93 -0.43
N GLY A 135 -9.21 -19.04 -0.25
CA GLY A 135 -7.81 -19.26 -0.57
C GLY A 135 -6.98 -19.57 0.67
#